data_AF-A0A5J6PVS7-F1
#
_entry.id   AF-A0A5J6PVS7-F1
#
_cell.length_a   1.000
_cell.length_b   1.000
_cell.length_c   1.000
_cell.angle_alpha   90.00
_cell.angle_beta   90.00
_cell.angle_gamma   90.00
#
_symmetry.space_group_name_H-M   'P 1'
#
loop_
_entity.id
_entity.type
_entity.pdbx_description
1 polymer ?
#
loop_
_entity_poly.entity_id
_entity_poly.type
_entity_poly.pdbx_seq_one_letter_code
_entity_poly.pdbx_strand_id
1 'polypeptide(L)'
;MQDIKKLDVISFNKLSDDVIIEYLEQHLDDLESLLEYVAVNLTTEKLPYLVNSKSFSFIRNMFNNKFFIKNKGFFDFILNLEVSELDFSNIHKTKRNELVNIILSSINDYHISPACEVGRFIINHLLINKDERLHFIESLEKNILTKNISNDKCMDMIYFALLSYQNSNEFKRLPSSIQENIKLFFNKL
;
A
#
# COMPACT_ATOMS: atom_id res chain seq x y z
N MET A 1 4.03 19.36 24.32
CA MET A 1 3.09 19.01 23.24
C MET A 1 1.78 18.55 23.87
N GLN A 2 0.63 18.85 23.27
CA GLN A 2 -0.67 18.33 23.72
C GLN A 2 -0.70 16.80 23.48
N ASP A 3 -1.22 16.04 24.44
CA ASP A 3 -1.35 14.58 24.30
C ASP A 3 -2.49 14.27 23.34
N ILE A 4 -2.15 13.94 22.08
CA ILE A 4 -3.12 13.69 21.00
C ILE A 4 -4.09 12.57 21.37
N LYS A 5 -3.68 11.62 22.23
CA LYS A 5 -4.51 10.48 22.66
C LYS A 5 -5.75 10.89 23.46
N LYS A 6 -5.76 12.12 24.00
CA LYS A 6 -6.87 12.65 24.81
C LYS A 6 -7.83 13.53 24.02
N LEU A 7 -7.58 13.73 22.73
CA LEU A 7 -8.46 14.52 21.88
C LEU A 7 -9.69 13.71 21.50
N ASP A 8 -10.84 14.38 21.44
CA ASP A 8 -11.99 13.85 20.72
C ASP A 8 -11.75 13.95 19.20
N VAL A 9 -12.56 13.23 18.42
CA VAL A 9 -12.44 13.17 16.95
C VAL A 9 -12.56 14.57 16.32
N ILE A 10 -13.42 15.44 16.88
CA ILE A 10 -13.63 16.80 16.37
C ILE A 10 -12.36 17.65 16.56
N SER A 11 -11.70 17.51 17.70
CA SER A 11 -10.48 18.23 18.05
C SER A 11 -9.28 17.69 17.28
N PHE A 12 -9.20 16.37 17.10
CA PHE A 12 -8.22 15.73 16.23
C PHE A 12 -8.34 16.23 14.78
N ASN A 13 -9.57 16.33 14.25
CA ASN A 13 -9.84 16.81 12.90
C ASN A 13 -9.50 18.31 12.69
N LYS A 14 -9.29 19.08 13.75
CA LYS A 14 -8.80 20.47 13.65
C LYS A 14 -7.29 20.59 13.59
N LEU A 15 -6.55 19.52 13.91
CA LEU A 15 -5.09 19.52 13.78
C LEU A 15 -4.70 19.53 12.30
N SER A 16 -3.64 20.28 12.01
CA SER A 16 -2.99 20.24 10.69
C SER A 16 -2.23 18.94 10.51
N ASP A 17 -2.18 18.47 9.28
CA ASP A 17 -1.52 17.21 8.90
C ASP A 17 -0.06 17.15 9.36
N ASP A 18 0.67 18.27 9.25
CA ASP A 18 2.05 18.39 9.72
C ASP A 18 2.19 18.08 11.22
N VAL A 19 1.24 18.52 12.05
CA VAL A 19 1.26 18.34 13.51
C VAL A 19 0.97 16.89 13.86
N ILE A 20 0.05 16.25 13.15
CA ILE A 20 -0.28 14.84 13.35
C ILE A 20 0.92 13.97 12.94
N ILE A 21 1.49 14.21 11.75
CA ILE A 21 2.65 13.46 11.24
C ILE A 21 3.86 13.63 12.17
N GLU A 22 4.18 14.86 12.57
CA GLU A 22 5.31 15.12 13.47
C GLU A 22 5.13 14.44 14.84
N TYR A 23 3.92 14.46 15.40
CA TYR A 23 3.62 13.75 16.64
C TYR A 23 3.83 12.24 16.49
N LEU A 24 3.34 11.65 15.40
CA LEU A 24 3.46 10.21 15.12
C LEU A 24 4.92 9.78 14.93
N GLU A 25 5.72 10.58 14.23
CA GLU A 25 7.15 10.31 14.04
C GLU A 25 7.92 10.34 15.37
N GLN A 26 7.53 11.20 16.31
CA GLN A 26 8.17 11.31 17.63
C GLN A 26 7.77 10.21 18.63
N HIS A 27 6.69 9.46 18.37
CA HIS A 27 6.12 8.48 19.31
C HIS A 27 6.03 7.06 18.72
N LEU A 28 6.96 6.72 17.82
CA LEU A 28 7.06 5.41 17.14
C LEU A 28 7.19 4.20 18.10
N ASP A 29 7.52 4.43 19.37
CA ASP A 29 7.66 3.38 20.39
C ASP A 29 6.35 3.09 21.18
N ASP A 30 5.39 4.01 21.17
CA ASP A 30 4.07 3.92 21.85
C ASP A 30 2.93 3.88 20.80
N LEU A 31 3.22 3.15 19.73
CA LEU A 31 2.63 3.33 18.42
C LEU A 31 1.36 2.49 18.23
N GLU A 32 1.16 1.43 19.01
CA GLU A 32 0.04 0.48 18.87
C GLU A 32 -1.31 1.17 19.09
N SER A 33 -1.52 1.81 20.24
CA SER A 33 -2.78 2.51 20.54
C SER A 33 -2.92 3.83 19.78
N LEU A 34 -1.78 4.46 19.47
CA LEU A 34 -1.75 5.74 18.77
C LEU A 34 -2.10 5.57 17.29
N LEU A 35 -1.57 4.56 16.61
CA LEU A 35 -1.89 4.28 15.22
C LEU A 35 -3.23 3.60 15.03
N GLU A 36 -3.76 2.86 16.01
CA GLU A 36 -5.13 2.38 15.93
C GLU A 36 -6.11 3.56 15.98
N TYR A 37 -5.92 4.47 16.95
CA TYR A 37 -6.73 5.70 17.03
C TYR A 37 -6.54 6.57 15.78
N VAL A 38 -5.30 6.77 15.34
CA VAL A 38 -5.00 7.58 14.17
C VAL A 38 -5.51 6.91 12.90
N ALA A 39 -5.32 5.62 12.65
CA ALA A 39 -5.78 4.96 11.42
C ALA A 39 -7.31 4.85 11.32
N VAL A 40 -8.01 4.70 12.44
CA VAL A 40 -9.48 4.74 12.48
C VAL A 40 -10.00 6.17 12.19
N ASN A 41 -9.22 7.21 12.51
CA ASN A 41 -9.63 8.60 12.39
C ASN A 41 -8.91 9.39 11.27
N LEU A 42 -7.88 8.84 10.62
CA LEU A 42 -7.16 9.48 9.52
C LEU A 42 -7.90 9.17 8.23
N THR A 43 -8.55 10.18 7.69
CA THR A 43 -9.00 10.18 6.31
C THR A 43 -7.86 10.66 5.41
N THR A 44 -7.86 10.25 4.15
CA THR A 44 -6.88 10.75 3.16
C THR A 44 -7.03 12.24 2.86
N GLU A 45 -8.12 12.87 3.31
CA GLU A 45 -8.29 14.33 3.35
C GLU A 45 -7.25 15.03 4.24
N LYS A 46 -6.59 14.29 5.15
CA LYS A 46 -5.46 14.72 5.98
C LYS A 46 -4.10 14.52 5.32
N LEU A 47 -4.07 14.18 4.05
CA LEU A 47 -2.85 14.11 3.26
C LEU A 47 -2.96 15.12 2.12
N PRO A 48 -1.89 15.86 1.82
CA PRO A 48 -1.90 16.75 0.67
C PRO A 48 -2.08 15.89 -0.60
N TYR A 49 -2.99 16.32 -1.48
CA TYR A 49 -3.25 15.67 -2.78
C TYR A 49 -1.94 15.30 -3.48
N LEU A 50 -1.02 16.26 -3.60
CA LEU A 50 0.33 16.03 -4.08
C LEU A 50 1.22 15.60 -2.93
N VAL A 51 1.55 14.31 -2.87
CA VAL A 51 2.26 13.70 -1.74
C VAL A 51 3.66 14.29 -1.62
N ASN A 52 3.93 14.90 -0.46
CA ASN A 52 5.24 15.45 -0.14
C ASN A 52 6.12 14.44 0.63
N SER A 53 7.37 14.82 0.94
CA SER A 53 8.31 13.93 1.62
C SER A 53 7.88 13.49 3.01
N LYS A 54 7.17 14.35 3.76
CA LYS A 54 6.68 14.03 5.11
C LYS A 54 5.54 13.02 5.05
N SER A 55 4.54 13.29 4.21
CA SER A 55 3.42 12.37 3.97
C SER A 55 3.91 11.02 3.45
N PHE A 56 4.90 11.01 2.56
CA PHE A 56 5.53 9.79 2.09
C PHE A 56 6.28 9.05 3.21
N SER A 57 7.05 9.77 4.04
CA SER A 57 7.74 9.20 5.23
C SER A 57 6.74 8.52 6.16
N PHE A 58 5.63 9.20 6.46
CA PHE A 58 4.55 8.69 7.27
C PHE A 58 4.00 7.38 6.69
N ILE A 59 3.51 7.38 5.45
CA ILE A 59 2.97 6.18 4.78
C ILE A 59 3.99 5.04 4.82
N ARG A 60 5.26 5.32 4.51
CA ARG A 60 6.34 4.33 4.56
C ARG A 60 6.52 3.74 5.95
N ASN A 61 6.47 4.56 7.00
CA ASN A 61 6.62 4.10 8.38
C ASN A 61 5.44 3.21 8.80
N MET A 62 4.22 3.50 8.33
CA MET A 62 3.04 2.65 8.57
C MET A 62 3.24 1.24 7.99
N PHE A 63 3.70 1.13 6.74
CA PHE A 63 3.97 -0.17 6.11
C PHE A 63 5.18 -0.91 6.69
N ASN A 64 6.13 -0.19 7.28
CA ASN A 64 7.29 -0.79 7.94
C ASN A 64 6.98 -1.27 9.38
N ASN A 65 5.82 -0.92 9.94
CA ASN A 65 5.45 -1.30 11.29
C ASN A 65 4.65 -2.61 11.33
N LYS A 66 5.29 -3.69 11.81
CA LYS A 66 4.68 -5.03 11.87
C LYS A 66 3.49 -5.17 12.82
N PHE A 67 3.40 -4.34 13.85
CA PHE A 67 2.25 -4.34 14.76
C PHE A 67 1.05 -3.70 14.09
N PHE A 68 1.27 -2.57 13.41
CA PHE A 68 0.22 -1.87 12.68
C PHE A 68 -0.42 -2.74 11.60
N ILE A 69 0.37 -3.37 10.73
CA ILE A 69 -0.14 -4.20 9.63
C ILE A 69 -0.98 -5.43 10.10
N LYS A 70 -0.85 -5.82 11.37
CA LYS A 70 -1.60 -6.92 11.99
C LYS A 70 -2.84 -6.44 12.74
N ASN A 71 -2.99 -5.14 12.93
CA ASN A 71 -4.12 -4.52 13.63
C ASN A 71 -5.30 -4.30 12.67
N LYS A 72 -6.52 -4.18 13.23
CA LYS A 72 -7.76 -3.91 12.47
C LYS A 72 -7.72 -2.60 11.70
N GLY A 73 -7.11 -1.55 12.26
CA GLY A 73 -7.04 -0.23 11.62
C GLY A 73 -6.22 -0.19 10.33
N PHE A 74 -5.40 -1.20 10.06
CA PHE A 74 -4.64 -1.30 8.80
C PHE A 74 -5.56 -1.43 7.59
N PHE A 75 -6.67 -2.16 7.72
CA PHE A 75 -7.58 -2.38 6.59
C PHE A 75 -8.28 -1.08 6.17
N ASP A 76 -8.79 -0.32 7.13
CA ASP A 76 -9.42 0.97 6.87
C ASP A 76 -8.41 1.98 6.31
N PHE A 77 -7.18 1.97 6.84
CA PHE A 77 -6.10 2.79 6.33
C PHE A 77 -5.76 2.49 4.86
N ILE A 78 -5.61 1.21 4.50
CA ILE A 78 -5.29 0.86 3.11
C ILE A 78 -6.45 1.13 2.17
N LEU A 79 -7.69 0.89 2.59
CA LEU A 79 -8.88 1.25 1.82
C LEU A 79 -8.91 2.75 1.53
N ASN A 80 -8.71 3.57 2.57
CA ASN A 80 -8.68 5.02 2.42
C ASN A 80 -7.57 5.49 1.47
N LEU A 81 -6.37 4.88 1.53
CA LEU A 81 -5.29 5.19 0.61
C LEU A 81 -5.60 4.76 -0.82
N GLU A 82 -6.15 3.56 -1.01
CA GLU A 82 -6.44 2.99 -2.34
C GLU A 82 -7.51 3.77 -3.10
N VAL A 83 -8.56 4.23 -2.43
CA VAL A 83 -9.65 5.00 -3.06
C VAL A 83 -9.35 6.50 -3.17
N SER A 84 -8.19 6.95 -2.67
CA SER A 84 -7.85 8.36 -2.66
C SER A 84 -7.41 8.88 -4.02
N GLU A 85 -7.41 10.20 -4.19
CA GLU A 85 -6.84 10.84 -5.38
C GLU A 85 -5.34 11.18 -5.21
N LEU A 86 -4.65 10.60 -4.21
CA LEU A 86 -3.27 10.98 -3.88
C LEU A 86 -2.30 10.76 -5.06
N ASP A 87 -1.56 11.80 -5.40
CA ASP A 87 -0.55 11.81 -6.46
C ASP A 87 0.87 11.71 -5.88
N PHE A 88 1.54 10.60 -6.21
CA PHE A 88 2.93 10.32 -5.80
C PHE A 88 3.96 10.70 -6.88
N SER A 89 3.55 11.42 -7.93
CA SER A 89 4.42 11.84 -9.04
C SER A 89 5.65 12.64 -8.59
N ASN A 90 5.51 13.43 -7.52
CA ASN A 90 6.60 14.19 -6.91
C ASN A 90 7.61 13.36 -6.13
N ILE A 91 7.28 12.11 -5.77
CA ILE A 91 8.20 11.23 -5.06
C ILE A 91 9.06 10.49 -6.07
N HIS A 92 10.38 10.58 -5.93
CA HIS A 92 11.32 9.92 -6.86
C HIS A 92 11.07 8.40 -6.98
N LYS A 93 11.16 7.88 -8.20
CA LYS A 93 10.90 6.46 -8.53
C LYS A 93 11.61 5.47 -7.61
N THR A 94 12.87 5.71 -7.28
CA THR A 94 13.63 4.82 -6.39
C THR A 94 13.00 4.70 -5.00
N LYS A 95 12.53 5.82 -4.43
CA LYS A 95 11.84 5.82 -3.13
C LYS A 95 10.51 5.10 -3.20
N ARG A 96 9.72 5.30 -4.27
CA ARG A 96 8.47 4.55 -4.48
C ARG A 96 8.74 3.05 -4.56
N ASN A 97 9.77 2.64 -5.31
CA ASN A 97 10.17 1.23 -5.41
C ASN A 97 10.67 0.65 -4.08
N GLU A 98 11.39 1.43 -3.27
CA GLU A 98 11.76 1.04 -1.91
C GLU A 98 10.52 0.77 -1.05
N LEU A 99 9.48 1.62 -1.14
CA LEU A 99 8.22 1.40 -0.44
C LEU A 99 7.53 0.12 -0.94
N VAL A 100 7.47 -0.11 -2.25
CA VAL A 100 6.94 -1.37 -2.81
C VAL A 100 7.68 -2.58 -2.23
N ASN A 101 9.01 -2.52 -2.14
CA ASN A 101 9.79 -3.62 -1.56
C ASN A 101 9.51 -3.84 -0.06
N ILE A 102 9.31 -2.76 0.72
CA ILE A 102 8.90 -2.85 2.13
C ILE A 102 7.54 -3.56 2.21
N ILE A 103 6.56 -3.12 1.41
CA ILE A 103 5.21 -3.68 1.39
C ILE A 103 5.24 -5.19 1.07
N LEU A 104 6.00 -5.58 0.03
CA LEU A 104 6.11 -6.97 -0.38
C LEU A 104 6.84 -7.84 0.66
N SER A 105 7.78 -7.28 1.42
CA SER A 105 8.49 -8.03 2.46
C SER A 105 7.58 -8.48 3.61
N SER A 106 6.45 -7.78 3.80
CA SER A 106 5.46 -8.05 4.85
C SER A 106 4.21 -8.77 4.33
N ILE A 107 4.19 -9.23 3.06
CA ILE A 107 3.00 -9.79 2.41
C ILE A 107 2.35 -10.97 3.15
N ASN A 108 3.17 -11.79 3.80
CA ASN A 108 2.69 -12.93 4.57
C ASN A 108 1.98 -12.51 5.88
N ASP A 109 2.27 -11.31 6.39
CA ASP A 109 1.66 -10.77 7.60
C ASP A 109 0.26 -10.17 7.36
N TYR A 110 -0.12 -9.87 6.11
CA TYR A 110 -1.45 -9.31 5.79
C TYR A 110 -2.55 -10.37 5.89
N HIS A 111 -3.75 -10.00 6.32
CA HIS A 111 -4.95 -10.79 6.04
C HIS A 111 -5.27 -10.75 4.52
N ILE A 112 -6.10 -11.69 4.04
CA ILE A 112 -6.45 -11.79 2.61
C ILE A 112 -7.08 -10.49 2.09
N SER A 113 -8.10 -9.95 2.78
CA SER A 113 -8.79 -8.73 2.34
C SER A 113 -7.85 -7.52 2.27
N PRO A 114 -7.02 -7.21 3.28
CA PRO A 114 -6.00 -6.16 3.14
C PRO A 114 -4.99 -6.41 2.01
N ALA A 115 -4.57 -7.65 1.76
CA ALA A 115 -3.59 -7.94 0.70
C ALA A 115 -4.08 -7.52 -0.70
N CYS A 116 -5.37 -7.70 -0.97
CA CYS A 116 -6.04 -7.23 -2.19
C CYS A 116 -5.90 -5.71 -2.37
N GLU A 117 -6.30 -4.94 -1.35
CA GLU A 117 -6.29 -3.47 -1.40
C GLU A 117 -4.85 -2.90 -1.42
N VAL A 118 -3.92 -3.56 -0.73
CA VAL A 118 -2.49 -3.22 -0.82
C VAL A 118 -1.97 -3.38 -2.26
N GLY A 119 -2.41 -4.43 -2.96
CA GLY A 119 -2.06 -4.63 -4.36
C GLY A 119 -2.51 -3.47 -5.24
N ARG A 120 -3.78 -3.11 -5.14
CA ARG A 120 -4.37 -1.97 -5.87
C ARG A 120 -3.67 -0.66 -5.55
N PHE A 121 -3.39 -0.39 -4.29
CA PHE A 121 -2.64 0.79 -3.86
C PHE A 121 -1.27 0.89 -4.57
N ILE A 122 -0.49 -0.20 -4.60
CA ILE A 122 0.80 -0.22 -5.32
C ILE A 122 0.61 0.18 -6.79
N ILE A 123 -0.35 -0.44 -7.48
CA ILE A 123 -0.54 -0.28 -8.93
C ILE A 123 -1.05 1.13 -9.28
N ASN A 124 -1.99 1.64 -8.49
CA ASN A 124 -2.67 2.90 -8.77
C ASN A 124 -1.80 4.09 -8.38
N HIS A 125 -1.05 4.00 -7.27
CA HIS A 125 -0.35 5.14 -6.71
C HIS A 125 1.18 5.07 -6.82
N LEU A 126 1.79 3.90 -6.64
CA LEU A 126 3.26 3.80 -6.58
C LEU A 126 3.88 3.52 -7.95
N LEU A 127 3.17 2.80 -8.82
CA LEU A 127 3.60 2.43 -10.18
C LEU A 127 2.92 3.33 -11.22
N ILE A 128 3.53 4.49 -11.46
CA ILE A 128 2.89 5.62 -12.16
C ILE A 128 2.75 5.38 -13.67
N ASN A 129 3.62 4.55 -14.25
CA ASN A 129 3.60 4.21 -15.67
C ASN A 129 3.49 2.70 -15.90
N LYS A 130 3.17 2.34 -17.15
CA LYS A 130 3.01 0.94 -17.57
C LYS A 130 4.30 0.15 -17.38
N ASP A 131 5.45 0.69 -17.77
CA ASP A 131 6.74 -0.03 -17.64
C ASP A 131 7.05 -0.41 -16.18
N GLU A 132 6.75 0.48 -15.23
CA GLU A 132 6.84 0.19 -13.79
C GLU A 132 5.94 -0.97 -13.37
N ARG A 133 4.69 -1.02 -13.87
CA ARG A 133 3.74 -2.11 -13.60
C ARG A 133 4.21 -3.43 -14.19
N LEU A 134 4.76 -3.41 -15.41
CA LEU A 134 5.28 -4.60 -16.06
C LEU A 134 6.46 -5.21 -15.28
N HIS A 135 7.44 -4.39 -14.90
CA HIS A 135 8.58 -4.83 -14.10
C HIS A 135 8.17 -5.32 -12.71
N PHE A 136 7.14 -4.72 -12.11
CA PHE A 136 6.60 -5.19 -10.84
C PHE A 136 6.02 -6.61 -10.95
N ILE A 137 5.25 -6.90 -12.02
CA ILE A 137 4.71 -8.23 -12.29
C ILE A 137 5.83 -9.26 -12.45
N GLU A 138 6.85 -8.95 -13.25
CA GLU A 138 8.03 -9.81 -13.45
C GLU A 138 8.77 -10.08 -12.12
N SER A 139 8.93 -9.04 -11.30
CA SER A 139 9.56 -9.18 -9.98
C SER A 139 8.72 -9.99 -9.00
N LEU A 140 7.38 -9.90 -9.06
CA LEU A 140 6.48 -10.67 -8.22
C LEU A 140 6.53 -12.15 -8.55
N GLU A 141 6.54 -12.54 -9.82
CA GLU A 141 6.69 -13.94 -10.24
C GLU A 141 7.98 -14.53 -9.65
N LYS A 142 9.10 -13.83 -9.81
CA LYS A 142 10.38 -14.27 -9.23
C LYS A 142 10.29 -14.43 -7.71
N ASN A 143 9.61 -13.52 -7.01
CA ASN A 143 9.46 -13.61 -5.56
C ASN A 143 8.52 -14.74 -5.12
N ILE A 144 7.42 -15.00 -5.83
CA ILE A 144 6.48 -16.11 -5.54
C ILE A 144 7.20 -17.44 -5.72
N LEU A 145 7.94 -17.59 -6.82
CA LEU A 145 8.69 -18.80 -7.14
C LEU A 145 9.86 -19.06 -6.16
N THR A 146 10.39 -18.03 -5.50
CA THR A 146 11.60 -18.14 -4.67
C THR A 146 11.38 -17.99 -3.16
N LYS A 147 10.27 -17.40 -2.69
CA LYS A 147 10.12 -16.97 -1.28
C LYS A 147 9.01 -17.64 -0.47
N ASN A 148 8.44 -18.77 -0.89
CA ASN A 148 7.35 -19.46 -0.14
C ASN A 148 6.22 -18.49 0.28
N ILE A 149 5.92 -17.49 -0.56
CA ILE A 149 4.80 -16.58 -0.30
C ILE A 149 3.51 -17.36 -0.55
N SER A 150 2.52 -17.23 0.35
CA SER A 150 1.21 -17.85 0.16
C SER A 150 0.63 -17.41 -1.19
N ASN A 151 0.45 -18.37 -2.09
CA ASN A 151 0.14 -18.15 -3.50
C ASN A 151 -1.10 -17.26 -3.68
N ASP A 152 -2.10 -17.44 -2.83
CA ASP A 152 -3.40 -16.78 -2.95
C ASP A 152 -3.32 -15.26 -2.78
N LYS A 153 -2.52 -14.76 -1.83
CA LYS A 153 -2.38 -13.31 -1.58
C LYS A 153 -1.64 -12.58 -2.72
N CYS A 154 -0.65 -13.25 -3.31
CA CYS A 154 0.12 -12.70 -4.41
C CYS A 154 -0.66 -12.72 -5.73
N MET A 155 -1.47 -13.76 -5.95
CA MET A 155 -2.24 -13.91 -7.19
C MET A 155 -3.26 -12.80 -7.38
N ASP A 156 -3.93 -12.35 -6.31
CA ASP A 156 -4.86 -11.21 -6.38
C ASP A 156 -4.13 -9.90 -6.71
N MET A 157 -2.96 -9.66 -6.12
CA MET A 157 -2.15 -8.46 -6.42
C MET A 157 -1.65 -8.47 -7.87
N ILE A 158 -1.22 -9.63 -8.37
CA ILE A 158 -0.85 -9.84 -9.77
C ILE A 158 -2.05 -9.55 -10.67
N TYR A 159 -3.22 -10.11 -10.34
CA TYR A 159 -4.45 -9.91 -11.10
C TYR A 159 -4.79 -8.43 -11.30
N PHE A 160 -4.79 -7.61 -10.23
CA PHE A 160 -5.07 -6.18 -10.37
C PHE A 160 -4.02 -5.46 -11.22
N ALA A 161 -2.75 -5.85 -11.12
CA ALA A 161 -1.68 -5.23 -11.91
C ALA A 161 -1.90 -5.45 -13.40
N LEU A 162 -2.52 -6.57 -13.74
CA LEU A 162 -2.80 -7.01 -15.10
C LEU A 162 -4.12 -6.51 -15.68
N LEU A 163 -5.07 -6.05 -14.86
CA LEU A 163 -6.29 -5.40 -15.36
C LEU A 163 -5.96 -4.21 -16.29
N SER A 164 -4.86 -3.52 -16.01
CA SER A 164 -4.30 -2.46 -16.85
C SER A 164 -3.93 -2.90 -18.28
N TYR A 165 -3.81 -4.22 -18.53
CA TYR A 165 -3.29 -4.83 -19.75
C TYR A 165 -4.30 -5.68 -20.52
N GLN A 166 -5.56 -5.78 -20.06
CA GLN A 166 -6.61 -6.66 -20.64
C GLN A 166 -6.86 -6.45 -22.15
N ASN A 167 -6.59 -5.25 -22.68
CA ASN A 167 -6.82 -4.91 -24.09
C ASN A 167 -5.54 -4.83 -24.95
N SER A 168 -4.38 -5.29 -24.45
CA SER A 168 -3.09 -5.03 -25.09
C SER A 168 -2.41 -6.28 -25.66
N ASN A 169 -1.71 -6.14 -26.79
CA ASN A 169 -0.73 -7.12 -27.29
C ASN A 169 0.44 -7.35 -26.30
N GLU A 170 0.52 -6.57 -25.22
CA GLU A 170 1.56 -6.63 -24.18
C GLU A 170 1.35 -7.84 -23.27
N PHE A 171 0.12 -8.34 -23.11
CA PHE A 171 -0.13 -9.62 -22.43
C PHE A 171 0.67 -10.77 -23.06
N LYS A 172 0.84 -10.75 -24.39
CA LYS A 172 1.62 -11.73 -25.14
C LYS A 172 3.14 -11.60 -24.92
N ARG A 173 3.61 -10.48 -24.37
CA ARG A 173 5.02 -10.24 -24.05
C ARG A 173 5.41 -10.77 -22.66
N LEU A 174 4.42 -11.08 -21.81
CA LEU A 174 4.66 -11.70 -20.50
C LEU A 174 5.16 -13.15 -20.67
N PRO A 175 5.92 -13.70 -19.72
CA PRO A 175 6.24 -15.12 -19.68
C PRO A 175 4.98 -16.01 -19.75
N SER A 176 5.07 -17.14 -20.45
CA SER A 176 3.93 -18.07 -20.64
C SER A 176 3.35 -18.59 -19.33
N SER A 177 4.19 -18.79 -18.30
CA SER A 177 3.81 -19.15 -16.93
C SER A 177 2.89 -18.12 -16.29
N ILE A 178 3.23 -16.83 -16.40
CA ILE A 178 2.39 -15.73 -15.94
C ILE A 178 1.07 -15.73 -16.71
N GLN A 179 1.12 -15.82 -18.04
CA GLN A 179 -0.08 -15.85 -18.87
C GLN A 179 -1.02 -17.01 -18.49
N GLU A 180 -0.49 -18.19 -18.21
CA GLU A 180 -1.24 -19.37 -17.79
C GLU A 180 -1.85 -19.20 -16.40
N ASN A 181 -1.10 -18.69 -15.43
CA ASN A 181 -1.60 -18.41 -14.08
C ASN A 181 -2.76 -17.41 -14.09
N ILE A 182 -2.67 -16.39 -14.93
CA ILE A 182 -3.73 -15.39 -15.12
C ILE A 182 -4.97 -16.01 -15.76
N LYS A 183 -4.78 -16.81 -16.82
CA LYS A 183 -5.88 -17.52 -17.49
C LYS A 183 -6.57 -18.51 -16.54
N LEU A 184 -5.80 -19.26 -15.75
CA LEU A 184 -6.33 -20.18 -14.74
C LEU A 184 -7.14 -19.45 -13.67
N PHE A 185 -6.73 -18.23 -13.30
CA PHE A 185 -7.47 -17.38 -12.36
C PHE A 185 -8.76 -16.84 -12.97
N PHE A 186 -8.73 -16.28 -14.19
CA PHE A 186 -9.94 -15.82 -14.89
C PHE A 186 -10.95 -16.95 -15.12
N ASN A 187 -10.49 -18.18 -15.35
CA ASN A 187 -11.35 -19.35 -15.53
C ASN A 187 -11.96 -19.88 -14.21
N LYS A 188 -11.50 -19.39 -13.05
CA LYS A 188 -12.02 -19.76 -11.71
C LYS A 188 -13.02 -18.74 -11.15
N LEU A 189 -13.16 -17.58 -11.80
CA LEU A 189 -14.19 -16.57 -11.54
C LEU A 189 -15.46 -16.90 -12.34
#